data_AF-R5MV99-F1
#
_entry.id   AF-R5MV99-F1
#
_cell.length_a   1.000
_cell.length_b   1.000
_cell.length_c   1.000
_cell.angle_alpha   90.00
_cell.angle_beta   90.00
_cell.angle_gamma   90.00
#
_symmetry.space_group_name_H-M   'P 1'
#
loop_
_entity.id
_entity.type
_entity.pdbx_description
1 polymer ?
#
loop_
_entity_poly.entity_id
_entity_poly.type
_entity_poly.pdbx_seq_one_letter_code
_entity_poly.pdbx_strand_id
1 'polypeptide(L)'
;MDYEFTSVLDLKARIKPALDSKVKEMQRKNIKYVNQDDIFEYLRNNVWPLKKNLTLYNIVDDILNTDNEVFCNYVINKKKGTF
;
A
#
# COMPACT_ATOMS: atom_id res chain seq x y z
N MET A 1 -9.41 4.45 23.06
CA MET A 1 -10.08 5.41 22.17
C MET A 1 -10.06 4.76 20.81
N ASP A 2 -11.20 4.22 20.39
CA ASP A 2 -11.35 3.57 19.10
C ASP A 2 -11.45 4.68 18.05
N TYR A 3 -10.42 4.82 17.22
CA TYR A 3 -10.41 5.81 16.15
C TYR A 3 -11.22 5.25 14.99
N GLU A 4 -12.46 5.69 14.84
CA GLU A 4 -13.23 5.48 13.61
C GLU A 4 -12.77 6.47 12.54
N PHE A 5 -12.39 5.98 11.36
CA PHE A 5 -11.91 6.81 10.26
C PHE A 5 -13.08 7.38 9.47
N THR A 6 -13.18 8.71 9.42
CA THR A 6 -14.24 9.44 8.72
C THR A 6 -14.03 9.55 7.21
N SER A 7 -12.81 9.31 6.70
CA SER A 7 -12.54 9.35 5.26
C SER A 7 -11.28 8.59 4.84
N VAL A 8 -11.21 8.25 3.54
CA VAL A 8 -10.00 7.70 2.90
C VAL A 8 -8.82 8.67 3.01
N LEU A 9 -9.07 9.98 3.03
CA LEU A 9 -8.02 11.01 3.18
C LEU A 9 -7.39 10.96 4.57
N ASP A 10 -8.20 10.85 5.62
CA ASP A 10 -7.70 10.76 7.01
C ASP A 10 -6.86 9.49 7.19
N LEU A 11 -7.32 8.37 6.62
CA LEU A 11 -6.56 7.13 6.62
C LEU A 11 -5.22 7.30 5.88
N LYS A 12 -5.23 7.84 4.65
CA LYS A 12 -4.01 8.08 3.86
C LYS A 12 -3.02 8.97 4.62
N ALA A 13 -3.49 10.03 5.28
CA ALA A 13 -2.63 10.91 6.07
C ALA A 13 -1.98 10.15 7.24
N ARG A 14 -2.72 9.26 7.92
CA ARG A 14 -2.22 8.49 9.06
C ARG A 14 -1.19 7.43 8.66
N ILE A 15 -1.39 6.77 7.51
CA ILE A 15 -0.49 5.70 7.02
C ILE A 15 0.64 6.23 6.14
N LYS A 16 0.65 7.54 5.83
CA LYS A 16 1.70 8.18 5.03
C LYS A 16 3.12 7.82 5.46
N PRO A 17 3.47 7.79 6.77
CA PRO A 17 4.80 7.39 7.20
C PRO A 17 5.18 5.95 6.82
N ALA A 18 4.22 5.02 6.82
CA ALA A 18 4.43 3.64 6.40
C ALA A 18 4.62 3.56 4.87
N LEU A 19 3.78 4.28 4.11
CA LEU A 19 3.92 4.38 2.65
C LEU A 19 5.26 4.99 2.25
N ASP A 20 5.68 6.10 2.88
CA ASP A 20 6.99 6.73 2.68
C ASP A 20 8.13 5.75 2.96
N SER A 21 8.03 4.99 4.06
CA SER A 21 9.03 3.99 4.45
C SER A 21 9.17 2.90 3.39
N LYS A 22 8.04 2.37 2.89
CA LYS A 22 8.05 1.32 1.88
C LYS A 22 8.61 1.80 0.54
N VAL A 23 8.21 3.00 0.09
CA VAL A 23 8.79 3.61 -1.13
C VAL A 23 10.30 3.79 -0.99
N LYS A 24 10.79 4.27 0.16
CA LYS A 24 12.23 4.41 0.41
C LYS A 24 12.95 3.07 0.40
N GLU A 25 12.35 2.01 0.96
CA GLU A 25 12.89 0.65 0.89
C GLU A 25 13.03 0.18 -0.57
N MET A 26 11.99 0.37 -1.38
CA MET A 26 11.97 0.02 -2.81
C MET A 26 13.06 0.78 -3.59
N GLN A 27 13.20 2.08 -3.33
CA GLN A 27 14.23 2.90 -3.96
C GLN A 27 15.64 2.40 -3.64
N ARG A 28 15.90 1.97 -2.40
CA ARG A 28 17.19 1.35 -2.02
C ARG A 28 17.45 0.04 -2.76
N LYS A 29 16.40 -0.68 -3.15
CA LYS A 29 16.45 -1.88 -4.01
C LYS A 29 16.46 -1.55 -5.51
N ASN A 30 16.70 -0.29 -5.88
CA ASN A 30 16.70 0.24 -7.25
C ASN A 30 15.35 0.16 -7.99
N ILE A 31 14.24 0.00 -7.26
CA ILE A 31 12.87 0.02 -7.79
C ILE A 31 12.35 1.47 -7.65
N LYS A 32 12.53 2.28 -8.69
CA LYS A 32 12.27 3.74 -8.66
C LYS A 32 10.95 4.17 -9.32
N TYR A 33 10.27 3.26 -10.00
CA TYR A 33 9.08 3.57 -10.83
C TYR A 33 7.76 3.47 -10.07
N VAL A 34 7.80 3.16 -8.76
CA VAL A 34 6.65 2.99 -7.88
C VAL A 34 6.52 4.19 -6.93
N ASN A 35 5.28 4.57 -6.62
CA ASN A 35 4.98 5.65 -5.68
C ASN A 35 4.03 5.18 -4.56
N GLN A 36 3.65 6.10 -3.68
CA GLN A 36 2.77 5.81 -2.54
C GLN A 36 1.36 5.37 -2.97
N ASP A 37 0.83 5.98 -4.04
CA ASP A 37 -0.49 5.67 -4.54
C ASP A 37 -0.54 4.28 -5.16
N ASP A 38 0.53 3.84 -5.84
CA ASP A 38 0.64 2.49 -6.38
C ASP A 38 0.50 1.44 -5.25
N ILE A 39 1.22 1.62 -4.15
CA ILE A 39 1.19 0.72 -2.98
C ILE A 39 -0.20 0.72 -2.35
N PHE A 40 -0.74 1.92 -2.11
CA PHE A 40 -2.05 2.08 -1.49
C PHE A 40 -3.15 1.42 -2.33
N GLU A 41 -3.15 1.65 -3.64
CA GLU A 41 -4.15 1.11 -4.55
C GLU A 41 -4.05 -0.42 -4.67
N TYR A 42 -2.82 -0.96 -4.76
CA TYR A 42 -2.59 -2.39 -4.75
C TYR A 42 -3.22 -3.05 -3.51
N LEU A 43 -2.90 -2.53 -2.32
CA LEU A 43 -3.42 -3.09 -1.07
C LEU A 43 -4.93 -2.92 -0.95
N ARG A 44 -5.46 -1.74 -1.32
CA ARG A 44 -6.88 -1.42 -1.29
C ARG A 44 -7.71 -2.30 -2.22
N ASN A 45 -7.17 -2.69 -3.38
CA ASN A 45 -7.92 -3.45 -4.38
C ASN A 45 -7.74 -4.96 -4.24
N ASN A 46 -6.60 -5.43 -3.71
CA ASN A 46 -6.25 -6.86 -3.74
C ASN A 46 -6.13 -7.50 -2.36
N VAL A 47 -5.81 -6.73 -1.30
CA VAL A 47 -5.49 -7.31 0.03
C VAL A 47 -6.60 -6.98 1.03
N TRP A 48 -6.90 -5.70 1.22
CA TRP A 48 -7.84 -5.25 2.25
C TRP A 48 -9.28 -5.70 2.06
N PRO A 49 -9.85 -5.81 0.83
CA PRO A 49 -11.20 -6.32 0.64
C PRO A 49 -11.39 -7.76 1.11
N LEU A 50 -10.31 -8.54 1.21
CA LEU A 50 -10.32 -9.94 1.62
C LEU A 50 -10.19 -10.10 3.15
N LYS A 51 -9.90 -9.02 3.87
CA LYS A 51 -9.68 -9.05 5.32
C LYS A 51 -10.92 -8.59 6.08
N LYS A 52 -11.18 -9.23 7.22
CA LYS A 52 -12.20 -8.81 8.19
C LYS A 52 -11.55 -8.04 9.34
N ASN A 53 -12.27 -7.09 9.92
CA ASN A 53 -11.82 -6.30 11.08
C ASN A 53 -10.46 -5.64 10.87
N LEU A 54 -10.27 -5.02 9.70
CA LEU A 54 -9.01 -4.40 9.31
C LEU A 54 -8.69 -3.21 10.23
N THR A 55 -7.72 -3.40 11.12
CA THR A 55 -7.25 -2.33 12.03
C THR A 55 -6.14 -1.50 11.38
N LEU A 56 -5.85 -0.31 11.95
CA LEU A 56 -4.72 0.50 11.52
C LEU A 56 -3.39 -0.26 11.62
N TYR A 57 -3.23 -1.09 12.66
CA TYR A 57 -2.05 -1.96 12.81
C TYR A 57 -1.92 -2.90 11.61
N ASN A 58 -3.01 -3.57 11.21
CA ASN A 58 -2.98 -4.47 10.05
C ASN A 58 -2.63 -3.73 8.77
N ILE A 59 -3.16 -2.52 8.58
CA ILE A 59 -2.86 -1.69 7.39
C ILE A 59 -1.38 -1.32 7.34
N VAL A 60 -0.82 -0.86 8.46
CA VAL A 60 0.59 -0.49 8.55
C VAL A 60 1.48 -1.71 8.33
N ASP A 61 1.15 -2.84 8.94
CA ASP A 61 1.87 -4.11 8.76
C ASP A 61 1.84 -4.56 7.30
N ASP A 62 0.67 -4.54 6.65
CA ASP A 62 0.51 -4.89 5.24
C ASP A 62 1.37 -4.01 4.33
N ILE A 63 1.45 -2.70 4.60
CA ILE A 63 2.29 -1.77 3.82
C ILE A 63 3.77 -2.12 3.94
N LEU A 64 4.25 -2.29 5.18
CA LEU A 64 5.67 -2.54 5.42
C LEU A 64 6.10 -3.93 4.89
N ASN A 65 5.22 -4.91 5.03
CA ASN A 65 5.46 -6.29 4.64
C ASN A 65 4.91 -6.66 3.25
N THR A 66 4.49 -5.67 2.45
CA THR A 66 4.09 -5.91 1.06
C THR A 66 5.24 -6.59 0.30
N ASP A 67 4.95 -7.74 -0.30
CA ASP A 67 5.92 -8.47 -1.12
C ASP A 67 6.30 -7.64 -2.35
N ASN A 68 7.60 -7.41 -2.52
CA ASN A 68 8.08 -6.50 -3.54
C ASN A 68 7.89 -7.06 -4.95
N GLU A 69 8.05 -8.36 -5.15
CA GLU A 69 7.96 -8.99 -6.47
C GLU A 69 6.51 -9.00 -6.95
N VAL A 70 5.59 -9.46 -6.09
CA VAL A 70 4.15 -9.49 -6.40
C VAL A 70 3.62 -8.09 -6.68
N PHE A 71 4.00 -7.11 -5.84
CA PHE A 71 3.61 -5.72 -6.04
C PHE A 71 4.18 -5.13 -7.33
N CYS A 72 5.47 -5.33 -7.61
CA CYS A 72 6.10 -4.83 -8.83
C CYS A 72 5.42 -5.40 -10.09
N ASN A 73 5.12 -6.69 -10.08
CA ASN A 73 4.40 -7.34 -11.17
C ASN A 73 3.01 -6.73 -11.38
N TYR A 74 2.27 -6.46 -10.30
CA TYR A 74 0.98 -5.76 -10.37
C TYR A 74 1.12 -4.37 -11.03
N VAL A 75 2.09 -3.56 -10.59
CA VAL A 75 2.30 -2.20 -11.13
C VAL A 75 2.72 -2.25 -12.61
N ILE A 76 3.57 -3.19 -13.00
CA ILE A 76 3.99 -3.36 -14.40
C ILE A 76 2.81 -3.75 -15.28
N ASN A 77 2.00 -4.73 -14.86
CA ASN A 77 0.82 -5.16 -15.61
C ASN A 77 -0.20 -4.02 -15.72
N LYS A 78 -0.35 -3.24 -14.65
CA LYS A 78 -1.18 -2.03 -14.65
C LYS A 78 -0.76 -1.03 -15.72
N LYS A 79 0.53 -0.74 -15.80
CA LYS A 79 1.08 0.23 -16.78
C LYS A 79 1.02 -0.29 -18.23
N LYS A 80 0.99 -1.61 -18.42
CA LYS A 80 0.85 -2.25 -19.75
C LYS A 80 -0.59 -2.30 -20.25
N GLY A 81 -1.58 -1.90 -19.43
CA GLY A 81 -3.00 -1.95 -19.80
C GLY A 81 -3.54 -3.38 -19.95
N THR A 82 -2.90 -4.35 -19.29
CA THR A 82 -3.32 -5.76 -19.33
C THR A 82 -4.14 -6.07 -18.08
N PHE A 83 -5.45 -5.85 -18.16
CA PHE A 83 -6.45 -6.31 -17.18
C PHE A 83 -7.69 -6.81 -17.91
#